data_AF-H9U888-F1
#
_entry.id   AF-H9U888-F1
#
_cell.length_a   1.000
_cell.length_b   1.000
_cell.length_c   1.000
_cell.angle_alpha   90.00
_cell.angle_beta   90.00
_cell.angle_gamma   90.00
#
_symmetry.space_group_name_H-M   'P 1'
#
loop_
_entity.id
_entity.type
_entity.pdbx_description
1 polymer ?
#
loop_
_entity_poly.entity_id
_entity_poly.type
_entity_poly.pdbx_seq_one_letter_code
_entity_poly.pdbx_strand_id
1 'polypeptide(L)'
;MANYFDQDDVALKGFHKYFSKQSDEEREHGRKMMHYQNRRGGRVVISGIEEPPAPGNWNTPLTSMQFALFMEKKVNQSLLEMHELASRHGDAQFCDFLESEFLNEQVEAIK
;
A
#
# COMPACT_ATOMS: atom_id res chain seq x y z
N MET A 1 5.12 0.30 11.85
CA MET A 1 6.38 1.08 11.84
C MET A 1 6.25 2.42 12.57
N ALA A 2 5.22 3.24 12.32
CA ALA A 2 5.09 4.56 12.96
C ALA A 2 5.24 4.56 14.50
N ASN A 3 4.54 3.66 15.19
CA ASN A 3 4.59 3.57 16.65
C ASN A 3 5.95 3.12 17.20
N TYR A 4 6.75 2.39 16.41
CA TYR A 4 8.12 2.02 16.81
C TYR A 4 9.00 3.28 16.91
N PHE A 5 8.90 4.17 15.93
CA PHE A 5 9.67 5.42 15.92
C PHE A 5 9.19 6.48 16.92
N ASP A 6 8.04 6.26 17.56
CA ASP A 6 7.51 7.12 18.61
C ASP A 6 7.89 6.65 20.02
N GLN A 7 8.51 5.46 20.16
CA GLN A 7 9.02 4.98 21.44
C GLN A 7 10.07 5.95 21.99
N ASP A 8 10.12 6.10 23.32
CA ASP A 8 11.00 7.06 23.99
C ASP A 8 12.49 6.75 23.83
N ASP A 9 12.84 5.47 23.66
CA ASP A 9 14.19 4.97 23.43
C ASP A 9 14.61 4.96 21.94
N VAL A 10 13.68 5.23 21.01
CA VAL A 10 13.95 5.42 19.57
C VAL A 10 13.87 6.90 19.18
N ALA A 11 12.79 7.59 19.55
CA ALA A 11 12.56 9.03 19.48
C ALA A 11 12.77 9.72 18.11
N LEU A 12 12.48 9.03 16.99
CA LEU A 12 12.63 9.57 15.64
C LEU A 12 11.31 10.08 15.07
N LYS A 13 10.85 11.23 15.59
CA LYS A 13 9.54 11.84 15.26
C LYS A 13 9.31 12.08 13.75
N GLY A 14 10.37 12.33 12.99
CA GLY A 14 10.27 12.48 11.53
C GLY A 14 9.81 11.19 10.84
N PHE A 15 10.38 10.05 11.23
CA PHE A 15 10.00 8.74 10.73
C PHE A 15 8.62 8.31 11.24
N HIS A 16 8.29 8.62 12.50
CA HIS A 16 6.92 8.45 13.01
C HIS A 16 5.92 9.15 12.10
N LYS A 17 6.11 10.46 11.85
CA LYS A 17 5.21 11.25 11.00
C LYS A 17 5.11 10.69 9.58
N TYR A 18 6.24 10.30 8.99
CA TYR A 18 6.27 9.69 7.66
C TYR A 18 5.44 8.41 7.60
N PHE A 19 5.73 7.43 8.45
CA PHE A 19 5.01 6.15 8.43
C PHE A 19 3.55 6.26 8.86
N SER A 20 3.19 7.23 9.71
CA SER A 20 1.77 7.52 10.00
C SER A 20 1.05 8.01 8.74
N LYS A 21 1.67 8.93 7.97
CA LYS A 21 1.09 9.43 6.71
C LYS A 21 0.91 8.31 5.69
N GLN A 22 1.91 7.46 5.51
CA GLN A 22 1.84 6.32 4.59
C GLN A 22 0.74 5.33 5.01
N SER A 23 0.57 5.08 6.31
CA SER A 23 -0.52 4.25 6.80
C SER A 23 -1.91 4.85 6.53
N ASP A 24 -2.05 6.18 6.55
CA ASP A 24 -3.28 6.85 6.19
C ASP A 24 -3.56 6.78 4.68
N GLU A 25 -2.53 7.00 3.85
CA GLU A 25 -2.60 6.90 2.39
C GLU A 25 -3.03 5.49 1.93
N GLU A 26 -2.38 4.44 2.44
CA GLU A 26 -2.73 3.06 2.10
C GLU A 26 -4.14 2.66 2.54
N ARG A 27 -4.65 3.26 3.63
CA ARG A 27 -6.03 3.07 4.04
C ARG A 27 -7.00 3.73 3.07
N GLU A 28 -6.65 4.89 2.52
CA GLU A 28 -7.44 5.52 1.45
C GLU A 28 -7.38 4.70 0.16
N HIS A 29 -6.24 4.12 -0.20
CA HIS A 29 -6.12 3.18 -1.33
C HIS A 29 -7.07 1.98 -1.18
N GLY A 30 -7.09 1.37 0.01
CA GLY A 30 -8.06 0.31 0.34
C GLY A 30 -9.51 0.76 0.17
N ARG A 31 -9.85 1.98 0.61
CA ARG A 31 -11.20 2.55 0.44
C ARG A 31 -11.55 2.82 -1.02
N LYS A 32 -10.62 3.35 -1.83
CA LYS A 32 -10.81 3.55 -3.28
C LYS A 32 -11.19 2.22 -3.95
N MET A 33 -10.47 1.13 -3.64
CA MET A 33 -10.77 -0.21 -4.17
C MET A 33 -12.16 -0.72 -3.74
N MET A 34 -12.52 -0.59 -2.45
CA MET A 34 -13.84 -0.98 -1.95
C MET A 34 -14.97 -0.20 -2.63
N HIS A 35 -14.77 1.11 -2.84
CA HIS A 35 -15.73 1.95 -3.52
C HIS A 35 -15.86 1.56 -5.00
N TYR A 36 -14.75 1.29 -5.69
CA TYR A 36 -14.76 0.82 -7.07
C TYR A 36 -15.52 -0.50 -7.21
N GLN A 37 -15.28 -1.45 -6.31
CA GLN A 37 -15.96 -2.74 -6.28
C GLN A 37 -17.48 -2.55 -6.18
N ASN A 38 -17.96 -1.73 -5.25
CA ASN A 38 -19.39 -1.42 -5.12
C ASN A 38 -19.94 -0.70 -6.35
N ARG A 39 -19.18 0.23 -6.95
CA ARG A 39 -19.57 0.97 -8.16
C ARG A 39 -19.79 0.05 -9.36
N ARG A 40 -19.04 -1.04 -9.46
CA ARG A 40 -19.19 -2.06 -10.51
C ARG A 40 -20.25 -3.13 -10.19
N GLY A 41 -20.99 -2.98 -9.08
CA GLY A 41 -21.98 -3.95 -8.62
C GLY A 41 -21.39 -5.19 -7.95
N GLY A 42 -20.09 -5.20 -7.69
CA GLY A 42 -19.40 -6.23 -6.93
C GLY A 42 -19.72 -6.14 -5.43
N ARG A 43 -19.31 -7.17 -4.68
CA ARG A 43 -19.43 -7.20 -3.22
C ARG A 43 -18.04 -7.18 -2.60
N VAL A 44 -17.85 -6.31 -1.62
CA VAL A 44 -16.62 -6.25 -0.83
C VAL A 44 -16.63 -7.39 0.18
N VAL A 45 -15.56 -8.17 0.20
CA VAL A 45 -15.30 -9.19 1.23
C VAL A 45 -13.98 -8.82 1.89
N ILE A 46 -14.01 -8.59 3.21
CA ILE A 46 -12.82 -8.25 4.00
C ILE A 46 -12.40 -9.52 4.76
N SER A 47 -11.17 -9.94 4.50
CA SER A 47 -10.53 -11.06 5.20
C SER A 47 -9.71 -10.56 6.39
N GLY A 48 -9.23 -11.50 7.23
CA GLY A 48 -8.29 -11.16 8.29
C GLY A 48 -7.03 -10.49 7.72
N ILE A 49 -6.55 -9.47 8.41
CA ILE A 49 -5.29 -8.78 8.08
C ILE A 49 -4.18 -9.47 8.87
N GLU A 50 -3.16 -9.95 8.17
CA GLU A 50 -1.99 -10.55 8.82
C GLU A 50 -1.27 -9.53 9.71
N GLU A 51 -0.74 -10.00 10.83
CA GLU A 51 0.08 -9.17 11.69
C GLU A 51 1.30 -8.67 10.92
N PRO A 52 1.68 -7.39 11.08
CA PRO A 52 2.93 -6.93 10.50
C PRO A 52 4.09 -7.74 11.11
N PRO A 53 5.12 -8.09 10.33
CA PRO A 53 6.29 -8.77 10.86
C PRO A 53 6.87 -8.09 12.12
N ALA A 54 7.61 -8.84 12.94
CA ALA A 54 8.16 -8.28 14.18
C ALA A 54 9.17 -7.13 13.89
N PRO A 55 9.31 -6.15 14.80
CA PRO A 55 10.26 -5.04 14.67
C PRO A 55 11.70 -5.44 14.39
N GLY A 56 12.09 -6.69 14.69
CA GLY A 56 13.39 -7.26 14.31
C GLY A 56 13.71 -7.15 12.81
N ASN A 57 12.69 -7.00 11.97
CA ASN A 57 12.84 -6.82 10.52
C ASN A 57 13.02 -5.35 10.07
N TRP A 58 12.85 -4.36 10.97
CA TRP A 58 12.95 -2.92 10.65
C TRP A 58 13.31 -2.04 11.87
N ASN A 59 14.20 -2.53 12.71
CA ASN A 59 14.65 -1.85 13.94
C ASN A 59 15.52 -0.60 13.72
N THR A 60 15.84 -0.22 12.48
CA THR A 60 16.60 1.00 12.18
C THR A 60 15.87 1.81 11.12
N PRO A 61 16.17 3.12 10.99
CA PRO A 61 15.67 3.94 9.89
C PRO A 61 15.95 3.33 8.52
N LEU A 62 17.18 2.82 8.30
CA LEU A 62 17.57 2.21 7.03
C LEU A 62 16.77 0.94 6.75
N THR A 63 16.70 0.02 7.70
CA THR A 63 15.96 -1.24 7.53
C THR A 63 14.46 -1.00 7.39
N SER A 64 13.91 0.02 8.07
CA SER A 64 12.52 0.45 7.88
C SER A 64 12.23 0.97 6.47
N MET A 65 13.10 1.82 5.91
CA MET A 65 12.91 2.32 4.54
C MET A 65 13.12 1.23 3.48
N GLN A 66 14.07 0.32 3.70
CA GLN A 66 14.25 -0.85 2.84
C GLN A 66 13.02 -1.75 2.86
N PHE A 67 12.44 -1.97 4.04
CA PHE A 67 11.21 -2.76 4.17
C PHE A 67 10.02 -2.04 3.54
N ALA A 68 9.87 -0.73 3.70
CA ALA A 68 8.85 0.07 3.04
C ALA A 68 8.96 -0.04 1.51
N LEU A 69 10.15 0.18 0.95
CA LEU A 69 10.40 0.03 -0.49
C LEU A 69 10.08 -1.38 -1.00
N PHE A 70 10.40 -2.41 -0.21
CA PHE A 70 10.05 -3.79 -0.53
C PHE A 70 8.53 -4.01 -0.57
N MET A 71 7.80 -3.45 0.38
CA MET A 71 6.33 -3.50 0.41
C MET A 71 5.73 -2.74 -0.78
N GLU A 72 6.22 -1.54 -1.10
CA GLU A 72 5.75 -0.77 -2.26
C GLU A 72 5.93 -1.52 -3.58
N LYS A 73 7.08 -2.18 -3.76
CA LYS A 73 7.33 -3.03 -4.94
C LYS A 73 6.38 -4.22 -5.01
N LYS A 74 6.03 -4.83 -3.87
CA LYS A 74 5.04 -5.91 -3.81
C LYS A 74 3.64 -5.42 -4.17
N VAL A 75 3.22 -4.28 -3.62
CA VAL A 75 1.93 -3.66 -3.95
C VAL A 75 1.87 -3.35 -5.44
N ASN A 76 2.92 -2.74 -6.00
CA ASN A 76 3.00 -2.46 -7.43
C ASN A 76 2.91 -3.73 -8.29
N GLN A 77 3.60 -4.81 -7.90
CA GLN A 77 3.50 -6.10 -8.59
C GLN A 77 2.06 -6.65 -8.57
N SER A 78 1.37 -6.59 -7.43
CA SER A 78 -0.03 -7.00 -7.33
C SER A 78 -0.97 -6.12 -8.19
N LEU A 79 -0.71 -4.82 -8.29
CA LEU A 79 -1.46 -3.92 -9.17
C LEU A 79 -1.26 -4.28 -10.65
N LEU A 80 -0.03 -4.59 -11.06
CA LEU A 80 0.27 -5.02 -12.42
C LEU A 80 -0.42 -6.36 -12.77
N GLU A 81 -0.43 -7.31 -11.84
CA GLU A 81 -1.13 -8.58 -12.02
C GLU A 81 -2.66 -8.40 -12.12
N MET A 82 -3.24 -7.49 -11.32
CA MET A 82 -4.65 -7.12 -11.43
C MET A 82 -4.95 -6.44 -12.78
N HIS A 83 -4.07 -5.57 -13.25
CA HIS A 83 -4.20 -4.92 -14.55
C HIS A 83 -4.13 -5.92 -15.70
N GLU A 84 -3.17 -6.85 -15.67
CA GLU A 84 -3.07 -7.92 -16.66
C GLU A 84 -4.34 -8.78 -16.67
N LEU A 85 -4.88 -9.12 -15.50
CA LEU A 85 -6.14 -9.85 -15.38
C LEU A 85 -7.31 -9.06 -15.99
N ALA A 86 -7.44 -7.78 -15.66
CA ALA A 86 -8.46 -6.90 -16.22
C ALA A 86 -8.39 -6.85 -17.76
N SER A 87 -7.17 -6.69 -18.29
CA SER A 87 -6.89 -6.67 -19.72
C SER A 87 -7.28 -7.98 -20.42
N ARG A 88 -6.91 -9.13 -19.84
CA ARG A 88 -7.31 -10.46 -20.36
C ARG A 88 -8.81 -10.66 -20.43
N HIS A 89 -9.56 -10.04 -19.51
CA HIS A 89 -11.03 -10.06 -19.50
C HIS A 89 -11.68 -8.94 -20.31
N GLY A 90 -10.89 -8.07 -20.95
CA GLY A 90 -11.41 -6.94 -21.73
C GLY A 90 -12.04 -5.83 -20.89
N ASP A 91 -11.73 -5.75 -19.59
CA ASP A 91 -12.26 -4.72 -18.70
C ASP A 91 -11.44 -3.42 -18.78
N ALA A 92 -11.67 -2.67 -19.86
CA ALA A 92 -10.97 -1.41 -20.12
C ALA A 92 -11.17 -0.37 -19.00
N GLN A 93 -12.33 -0.36 -18.34
CA GLN A 93 -12.61 0.59 -17.25
C GLN A 93 -11.82 0.24 -15.99
N PHE A 94 -11.58 -1.04 -15.71
CA PHE A 94 -10.77 -1.42 -14.57
C PHE A 94 -9.28 -1.20 -14.82
N CYS A 95 -8.81 -1.44 -16.05
CA CYS A 95 -7.45 -1.03 -16.46
C CYS A 95 -7.22 0.47 -16.25
N ASP A 96 -8.11 1.32 -16.79
CA ASP A 96 -8.03 2.79 -16.66
C ASP A 96 -8.03 3.25 -15.19
N PHE A 97 -8.87 2.64 -14.36
CA PHE A 97 -8.89 2.92 -12.92
C PHE A 97 -7.57 2.56 -12.23
N LEU A 98 -6.98 1.40 -12.52
CA LEU A 98 -5.70 1.00 -11.95
C LEU A 98 -4.56 1.92 -12.41
N GLU A 99 -4.56 2.32 -13.69
CA GLU A 99 -3.57 3.23 -14.27
C GLU A 99 -3.65 4.64 -13.66
N SER A 100 -4.85 5.21 -13.61
CA SER A 100 -5.08 6.59 -13.18
C SER A 100 -4.91 6.79 -11.67
N GLU A 101 -5.39 5.84 -10.86
CA GLU A 101 -5.48 6.02 -9.40
C GLU A 101 -4.35 5.35 -8.62
N PHE A 102 -3.57 4.43 -9.22
CA PHE A 102 -2.58 3.64 -8.48
C PHE A 102 -1.23 3.51 -9.19
N LEU A 103 -1.17 3.09 -10.46
CA LEU A 103 0.11 2.74 -11.09
C LEU A 103 1.04 3.96 -11.24
N ASN A 104 0.50 5.14 -11.55
CA ASN A 104 1.29 6.37 -11.58
C ASN A 104 1.83 6.72 -10.19
N GLU A 105 0.98 6.64 -9.16
CA GLU A 105 1.36 6.91 -7.77
C GLU A 105 2.45 5.93 -7.29
N GLN A 106 2.37 4.64 -7.63
CA GLN A 106 3.39 3.67 -7.25
C GLN A 106 4.75 3.92 -7.90
N VAL A 107 4.78 4.39 -9.16
CA VAL A 107 6.05 4.76 -9.82
C VAL A 107 6.71 5.93 -9.08
N GLU A 108 5.94 6.90 -8.60
CA GLU A 108 6.45 8.00 -7.78
C GLU A 108 6.86 7.53 -6.38
N ALA A 109 6.08 6.66 -5.73
CA ALA A 109 6.36 6.14 -4.39
C ALA A 109 7.62 5.27 -4.31
N ILE A 110 7.92 4.52 -5.38
CA ILE A 110 9.10 3.64 -5.45
C ILE A 110 10.40 4.42 -5.76
N LYS A 111 10.30 5.62 -6.33
CA LYS A 111 11.42 6.41 -6.84
C LYS A 111 12.11 7.23 -5.75
#